data_AF-A0A9D9UJP4-F1
#
_entry.id   AF-A0A9D9UJP4-F1
#
_cell.length_a   1.000
_cell.length_b   1.000
_cell.length_c   1.000
_cell.angle_alpha   90.00
_cell.angle_beta   90.00
_cell.angle_gamma   90.00
#
_symmetry.space_group_name_H-M   'P 1'
#
loop_
_entity.id
_entity.type
_entity.pdbx_description
1 polymer ?
#
loop_
_entity_poly.entity_id
_entity_poly.type
_entity_poly.pdbx_seq_one_letter_code
_entity_poly.pdbx_strand_id
1 'polypeptide(L)'
;MKFSNIILAIFLSLNMFSSCVEDEIFDGPAAISNVVAIPVAPKSTEPVTVSAKVIDLKGVASVNLLYRTTVGGAFTSVAMVSGANNIYQGVIPAQPKDIKVGYYIEVKNVGGFTTVYPSKAPAKVSEYTVGASDIVKLFINEVFADGTKDATNPDWVEIYNDSDIPVDISGYSFYDEGIKTGAKPKRVLNAGTIIPSKGFHVESTEYTEGKYTIEFGLSTSGDAVYLENASGVVVATLDFLTINLSGKKSYGRKPDGSTTLEVFTNPTKGTSNN
;
A
#
# COMPACT_ATOMS: atom_id res chain seq x y z
N MET A 1 116.25 2.89 -23.09
CA MET A 1 115.62 3.39 -21.86
C MET A 1 114.15 3.69 -22.15
N LYS A 2 113.24 3.16 -21.31
CA LYS A 2 111.78 3.12 -21.49
C LYS A 2 111.15 4.51 -21.42
N PHE A 3 110.18 4.80 -22.29
CA PHE A 3 109.15 5.82 -22.06
C PHE A 3 107.76 5.18 -22.15
N SER A 4 106.95 5.48 -21.14
CA SER A 4 105.65 4.91 -20.81
C SER A 4 104.51 5.76 -21.38
N ASN A 5 103.50 5.14 -21.99
CA ASN A 5 102.25 5.81 -22.36
C ASN A 5 101.36 6.02 -21.14
N ILE A 6 100.82 7.24 -21.00
CA ILE A 6 99.82 7.62 -20.00
C ILE A 6 98.44 7.50 -20.64
N ILE A 7 97.54 6.69 -20.07
CA ILE A 7 96.11 6.63 -20.41
C ILE A 7 95.34 7.39 -19.33
N LEU A 8 94.62 8.44 -19.73
CA LEU A 8 93.73 9.24 -18.88
C LEU A 8 92.31 8.65 -18.96
N ALA A 9 91.79 8.12 -17.85
CA ALA A 9 90.42 7.63 -17.73
C ALA A 9 89.52 8.70 -17.09
N ILE A 10 88.47 9.12 -17.81
CA ILE A 10 87.43 10.03 -17.33
C ILE A 10 86.32 9.18 -16.70
N PHE A 11 86.10 9.33 -15.39
CA PHE A 11 84.97 8.71 -14.68
C PHE A 11 83.72 9.58 -14.84
N LEU A 12 82.72 9.07 -15.56
CA LEU A 12 81.39 9.68 -15.67
C LEU A 12 80.51 9.13 -14.54
N SER A 13 80.25 9.93 -13.51
CA SER A 13 79.35 9.58 -12.41
C SER A 13 77.89 9.67 -12.86
N LEU A 14 77.23 8.52 -12.98
CA LEU A 14 75.79 8.40 -13.26
C LEU A 14 74.98 8.72 -11.99
N ASN A 15 74.35 9.89 -11.94
CA ASN A 15 73.35 10.21 -10.92
C ASN A 15 72.02 9.55 -11.31
N MET A 16 71.67 8.44 -10.65
CA MET A 16 70.35 7.84 -10.81
C MET A 16 69.35 8.56 -9.92
N PHE A 17 68.48 9.38 -10.51
CA PHE A 17 67.28 9.87 -9.84
C PHE A 17 66.30 8.70 -9.71
N SER A 18 66.06 8.24 -8.48
CA SER A 18 64.96 7.31 -8.20
C SER A 18 63.65 8.10 -8.27
N SER A 19 63.03 8.12 -9.45
CA SER A 19 61.64 8.58 -9.60
C SER A 19 60.73 7.43 -9.19
N CYS A 20 60.46 7.27 -7.90
CA CYS A 20 59.29 6.53 -7.45
C CYS A 20 58.05 7.35 -7.84
N VAL A 21 57.31 6.90 -8.85
CA VAL A 21 55.95 7.40 -9.09
C VAL A 21 55.08 6.77 -8.02
N GLU A 22 54.55 7.57 -7.11
CA GLU A 22 53.54 7.12 -6.14
C GLU A 22 52.25 6.90 -6.93
N ASP A 23 51.75 5.66 -6.96
CA ASP A 23 50.52 5.32 -7.66
C ASP A 23 49.34 5.86 -6.84
N GLU A 24 48.97 7.11 -7.09
CA GLU A 24 47.82 7.72 -6.41
C GLU A 24 46.55 6.95 -6.80
N ILE A 25 45.93 6.30 -5.81
CA ILE A 25 44.64 5.65 -5.98
C ILE A 25 43.65 6.71 -6.48
N PHE A 26 43.09 6.46 -7.67
CA PHE A 26 42.11 7.32 -8.34
C PHE A 26 41.05 7.84 -7.36
N ASP A 27 40.99 9.17 -7.21
CA ASP A 27 40.08 9.86 -6.32
C ASP A 27 38.86 10.36 -7.10
N GLY A 28 37.91 9.45 -7.30
CA GLY A 28 36.70 9.72 -8.05
C GLY A 28 35.45 9.70 -7.17
N PRO A 29 34.32 10.18 -7.69
CA PRO A 29 33.03 10.05 -7.03
C PRO A 29 32.64 8.56 -6.86
N ALA A 30 31.91 8.26 -5.79
CA ALA A 30 31.34 6.93 -5.58
C ALA A 30 30.37 6.54 -6.72
N ALA A 31 30.25 5.25 -7.01
CA ALA A 31 29.29 4.72 -7.98
C ALA A 31 28.03 4.20 -7.28
N ILE A 32 26.85 4.57 -7.80
CA ILE A 32 25.54 4.10 -7.33
C ILE A 32 24.90 3.23 -8.42
N SER A 33 24.44 2.04 -8.06
CA SER A 33 23.81 1.08 -9.00
C SER A 33 22.74 0.25 -8.31
N ASN A 34 21.97 -0.52 -9.11
CA ASN A 34 20.93 -1.45 -8.62
C ASN A 34 19.96 -0.82 -7.61
N VAL A 35 19.49 0.39 -7.92
CA VAL A 35 18.54 1.09 -7.06
C VAL A 35 17.16 0.48 -7.23
N VAL A 36 16.58 -0.02 -6.14
CA VAL A 36 15.26 -0.67 -6.11
C VAL A 36 14.46 -0.13 -4.94
N ALA A 37 13.19 0.19 -5.17
CA ALA A 37 12.22 0.52 -4.12
C ALA A 37 11.18 -0.60 -4.03
N ILE A 38 10.99 -1.15 -2.83
CA ILE A 38 10.04 -2.24 -2.57
C ILE A 38 9.13 -1.84 -1.39
N PRO A 39 7.80 -1.95 -1.55
CA PRO A 39 7.08 -2.32 -2.77
C PRO A 39 7.09 -1.21 -3.83
N VAL A 40 6.86 -1.57 -5.10
CA VAL A 40 6.78 -0.60 -6.22
C VAL A 40 5.46 0.19 -6.20
N ALA A 41 4.41 -0.40 -5.61
CA ALA A 41 3.09 0.21 -5.42
C ALA A 41 2.64 0.03 -3.95
N PRO A 42 3.20 0.83 -3.01
CA PRO A 42 2.89 0.69 -1.59
C PRO A 42 1.44 1.02 -1.25
N LYS A 43 0.95 0.34 -0.21
CA LYS A 43 -0.28 0.72 0.49
C LYS A 43 -0.01 1.91 1.43
N SER A 44 -1.07 2.59 1.85
CA SER A 44 -0.97 3.75 2.74
C SER A 44 -0.42 3.48 4.15
N THR A 45 -0.30 2.21 4.52
CA THR A 45 0.24 1.70 5.79
C THR A 45 1.61 1.05 5.63
N GLU A 46 2.07 0.87 4.39
CA GLU A 46 3.27 0.11 4.09
C GLU A 46 4.46 1.05 3.87
N PRO A 47 5.57 0.86 4.60
CA PRO A 47 6.79 1.60 4.34
C PRO A 47 7.44 1.11 3.03
N VAL A 48 8.24 1.97 2.39
CA VAL A 48 9.02 1.62 1.21
C VAL A 48 10.49 1.50 1.57
N THR A 49 11.07 0.32 1.35
CA THR A 49 12.51 0.11 1.49
C THR A 49 13.18 0.43 0.16
N VAL A 50 14.06 1.43 0.17
CA VAL A 50 14.94 1.78 -0.96
C VAL A 50 16.30 1.15 -0.70
N SER A 51 16.75 0.32 -1.64
CA SER A 51 18.06 -0.32 -1.62
C SER A 51 18.92 0.20 -2.77
N ALA A 52 20.22 0.34 -2.55
CA ALA A 52 21.18 0.68 -3.60
C ALA A 52 22.54 0.02 -3.34
N LYS A 53 23.23 -0.39 -4.39
CA LYS A 53 24.62 -0.82 -4.30
C LYS A 53 25.53 0.38 -4.49
N VAL A 54 26.41 0.63 -3.51
CA VAL A 54 27.35 1.76 -3.52
C VAL A 54 28.77 1.21 -3.53
N ILE A 55 29.61 1.67 -4.45
CA ILE A 55 31.03 1.28 -4.54
C ILE A 55 31.87 2.54 -4.57
N ASP A 56 32.89 2.61 -3.71
CA ASP A 56 33.89 3.67 -3.71
C ASP A 56 35.26 3.06 -3.36
N LEU A 57 36.33 3.55 -3.99
CA LEU A 57 37.69 3.00 -3.80
C LEU A 57 38.39 3.51 -2.53
N LYS A 58 38.04 4.71 -2.04
CA LYS A 58 38.59 5.32 -0.81
C LYS A 58 37.68 5.15 0.40
N GLY A 59 36.44 4.76 0.17
CA GLY A 59 35.45 4.49 1.19
C GLY A 59 34.30 5.48 1.19
N VAL A 60 33.18 5.04 1.76
CA VAL A 60 31.94 5.80 1.82
C VAL A 60 31.83 6.49 3.17
N ALA A 61 31.66 7.81 3.18
CA ALA A 61 31.49 8.60 4.42
C ALA A 61 30.01 8.63 4.86
N SER A 62 29.08 8.80 3.92
CA SER A 62 27.65 8.74 4.20
C SER A 62 26.84 8.33 2.97
N VAL A 63 25.75 7.60 3.19
CA VAL A 63 24.72 7.34 2.19
C VAL A 63 23.39 7.80 2.78
N ASN A 64 22.73 8.76 2.13
CA ASN A 64 21.47 9.32 2.58
C ASN A 64 20.40 9.10 1.52
N LEU A 65 19.23 8.66 1.95
CA LEU A 65 18.00 8.65 1.18
C LEU A 65 17.23 9.94 1.48
N LEU A 66 16.99 10.76 0.47
CA LEU A 66 16.25 12.00 0.59
C LEU A 66 14.90 11.84 -0.10
N TYR A 67 13.80 12.05 0.61
CA TYR A 67 12.45 11.91 0.07
C TYR A 67 11.57 13.12 0.40
N ARG A 68 10.53 13.35 -0.41
CA ARG A 68 9.50 14.36 -0.20
C ARG A 68 8.14 13.85 -0.66
N THR A 69 7.09 14.39 -0.07
CA THR A 69 5.68 14.02 -0.33
C THR A 69 4.91 15.13 -1.04
N THR A 70 5.54 16.29 -1.26
CA THR A 70 4.96 17.44 -1.96
C THR A 70 5.92 17.91 -3.03
N VAL A 71 5.44 18.04 -4.26
CA VAL A 71 6.26 18.55 -5.38
C VAL A 71 6.72 19.97 -5.06
N GLY A 72 8.03 20.21 -5.13
CA GLY A 72 8.64 21.49 -4.74
C GLY A 72 8.82 21.69 -3.22
N GLY A 73 8.33 20.75 -2.40
CA GLY A 73 8.55 20.75 -0.95
C GLY A 73 9.97 20.36 -0.54
N ALA A 74 10.28 20.58 0.74
CA ALA A 74 11.54 20.19 1.35
C ALA A 74 11.72 18.66 1.39
N PHE A 75 12.97 18.21 1.31
CA PHE A 75 13.33 16.80 1.46
C PHE A 75 13.58 16.46 2.93
N THR A 76 13.05 15.32 3.36
CA THR A 76 13.44 14.64 4.59
C THR A 76 14.61 13.72 4.27
N SER A 77 15.66 13.76 5.10
CA SER A 77 16.84 12.91 4.96
C SER A 77 16.79 11.72 5.90
N VAL A 78 17.09 10.53 5.38
CA VAL A 78 17.18 9.27 6.10
C VAL A 78 18.57 8.67 5.84
N ALA A 79 19.36 8.44 6.89
CA ALA A 79 20.63 7.74 6.76
C ALA A 79 20.37 6.29 6.33
N MET A 80 21.02 5.84 5.25
CA MET A 80 20.94 4.46 4.79
C MET A 80 21.94 3.59 5.56
N VAL A 81 21.52 2.40 5.96
CA VAL A 81 22.32 1.43 6.70
C VAL A 81 23.06 0.53 5.73
N SER A 82 24.36 0.35 5.96
CA SER A 82 25.20 -0.57 5.17
C SER A 82 24.88 -2.03 5.50
N GLY A 83 24.76 -2.86 4.47
CA GLY A 83 24.57 -4.30 4.55
C GLY A 83 25.62 -5.08 3.73
N ALA A 84 25.36 -6.37 3.53
CA ALA A 84 26.25 -7.24 2.77
C ALA A 84 26.42 -6.76 1.31
N ASN A 85 27.56 -7.06 0.70
CA ASN A 85 27.87 -6.77 -0.71
C ASN A 85 27.72 -5.30 -1.11
N ASN A 86 27.99 -4.39 -0.16
CA ASN A 86 27.86 -2.94 -0.29
C ASN A 86 26.46 -2.47 -0.69
N ILE A 87 25.43 -3.20 -0.26
CA ILE A 87 24.04 -2.80 -0.42
C ILE A 87 23.66 -1.95 0.79
N TYR A 88 23.27 -0.71 0.52
CA TYR A 88 22.74 0.21 1.51
C TYR A 88 21.22 0.23 1.44
N GLN A 89 20.57 0.31 2.59
CA GLN A 89 19.11 0.35 2.68
C GLN A 89 18.62 1.53 3.52
N GLY A 90 17.63 2.24 3.01
CA GLY A 90 16.90 3.28 3.73
C GLY A 90 15.40 3.01 3.63
N VAL A 91 14.65 3.41 4.65
CA VAL A 91 13.20 3.20 4.70
C VAL A 91 12.48 4.54 4.66
N ILE A 92 11.61 4.72 3.67
CA ILE A 92 10.63 5.79 3.64
C ILE A 92 9.40 5.29 4.41
N PRO A 93 9.00 5.96 5.52
CA PRO A 93 7.80 5.56 6.27
C PRO A 93 6.55 5.56 5.39
N ALA A 94 5.52 4.81 5.82
CA ALA A 94 4.22 4.79 5.15
C ALA A 94 3.68 6.22 4.93
N GLN A 95 3.11 6.46 3.74
CA GLN A 95 2.56 7.75 3.35
C GLN A 95 1.07 7.62 3.03
N PRO A 96 0.25 8.67 3.18
CA PRO A 96 -1.18 8.62 2.86
C PRO A 96 -1.46 8.19 1.41
N LYS A 97 -2.66 7.64 1.15
CA LYS A 97 -3.12 7.30 -0.20
C LYS A 97 -3.06 8.53 -1.12
N ASP A 98 -2.80 8.28 -2.40
CA ASP A 98 -2.76 9.27 -3.49
C ASP A 98 -1.62 10.29 -3.35
N ILE A 99 -0.69 10.08 -2.42
CA ILE A 99 0.55 10.84 -2.32
C ILE A 99 1.56 10.32 -3.34
N LYS A 100 2.06 11.24 -4.17
CA LYS A 100 3.25 11.04 -4.99
C LYS A 100 4.49 11.32 -4.15
N VAL A 101 5.28 10.29 -3.89
CA VAL A 101 6.56 10.40 -3.19
C VAL A 101 7.67 10.53 -4.22
N GLY A 102 8.49 11.58 -4.07
CA GLY A 102 9.72 11.74 -4.84
C GLY A 102 10.94 11.50 -3.95
N TYR A 103 11.91 10.72 -4.42
CA TYR A 103 13.13 10.42 -3.66
C TYR A 103 14.40 10.37 -4.52
N TYR A 104 15.54 10.58 -3.90
CA TYR A 104 16.86 10.38 -4.48
C TYR A 104 17.85 9.91 -3.40
N ILE A 105 18.97 9.34 -3.83
CA ILE A 105 20.06 8.90 -2.96
C ILE A 105 21.22 9.86 -3.15
N GLU A 106 21.86 10.26 -2.06
CA GLU A 106 23.08 11.03 -2.02
C GLU A 106 24.18 10.23 -1.31
N VAL A 107 25.33 10.08 -1.96
CA VAL A 107 26.52 9.45 -1.39
C VAL A 107 27.61 10.50 -1.28
N LYS A 108 28.18 10.64 -0.09
CA LYS A 108 29.42 11.38 0.11
C LYS A 108 30.54 10.39 0.41
N ASN A 109 31.64 10.45 -0.33
CA ASN A 109 32.81 9.62 -0.05
C ASN A 109 33.77 10.31 0.93
N VAL A 110 34.79 9.59 1.39
CA VAL A 110 35.78 10.11 2.35
C VAL A 110 36.59 11.28 1.77
N GLY A 111 36.77 11.32 0.44
CA GLY A 111 37.39 12.45 -0.27
C GLY A 111 36.51 13.71 -0.37
N GLY A 112 35.25 13.63 0.08
CA GLY A 112 34.30 14.76 0.10
C GLY A 112 33.50 14.94 -1.19
N PHE A 113 33.66 14.06 -2.17
CA PHE A 113 32.86 14.07 -3.40
C PHE A 113 31.44 13.58 -3.14
N THR A 114 30.48 14.20 -3.82
CA THR A 114 29.07 13.83 -3.75
C THR A 114 28.60 13.23 -5.07
N THR A 115 27.97 12.05 -4.99
CA THR A 115 27.24 11.40 -6.09
C THR A 115 25.77 11.31 -5.75
N VAL A 116 24.89 11.55 -6.72
CA VAL A 116 23.44 11.38 -6.54
C VAL A 116 22.82 10.40 -7.54
N TYR A 117 21.74 9.74 -7.11
CA TYR A 117 20.85 8.97 -7.98
C TYR A 117 19.39 9.40 -7.79
N PRO A 118 18.65 9.75 -8.85
CA PRO A 118 19.11 9.90 -10.24
C PRO A 118 20.16 11.02 -10.37
N SER A 119 20.98 10.97 -11.43
CA SER A 119 22.12 11.90 -11.62
C SER A 119 21.76 13.38 -11.75
N LYS A 120 20.47 13.70 -11.90
CA LYS A 120 19.94 15.08 -11.98
C LYS A 120 19.20 15.50 -10.71
N ALA A 121 19.30 14.76 -9.61
CA ALA A 121 18.73 15.17 -8.34
C ALA A 121 19.42 16.46 -7.82
N PRO A 122 18.69 17.36 -7.13
CA PRO A 122 17.27 17.26 -6.75
C PRO A 122 16.28 17.71 -7.85
N ALA A 123 16.75 18.17 -9.02
CA ALA A 123 15.88 18.64 -10.10
C ALA A 123 15.04 17.51 -10.73
N LYS A 124 15.58 16.28 -10.77
CA LYS A 124 14.85 15.06 -11.14
C LYS A 124 15.06 13.99 -10.08
N VAL A 125 13.96 13.41 -9.62
CA VAL A 125 13.92 12.37 -8.59
C VAL A 125 13.28 11.10 -9.15
N SER A 126 13.48 9.98 -8.47
CA SER A 126 12.63 8.80 -8.66
C SER A 126 11.29 9.04 -7.97
N GLU A 127 10.21 8.48 -8.51
CA GLU A 127 8.87 8.71 -7.99
C GLU A 127 8.09 7.39 -7.88
N TYR A 128 7.22 7.30 -6.87
CA TYR A 128 6.14 6.33 -6.80
C TYR A 128 4.88 7.01 -6.26
N THR A 129 3.72 6.43 -6.53
CA THR A 129 2.44 6.88 -5.97
C THR A 129 1.93 5.82 -5.00
N VAL A 130 1.47 6.25 -3.84
CA VAL A 130 0.78 5.36 -2.88
C VAL A 130 -0.60 5.05 -3.41
N GLY A 131 -0.87 3.78 -3.71
CA GLY A 131 -2.02 3.40 -4.56
C GLY A 131 -3.22 2.80 -3.83
N ALA A 132 -3.02 2.10 -2.71
CA ALA A 132 -4.11 1.42 -2.01
C ALA A 132 -4.24 1.93 -0.56
N SER A 133 -5.45 2.29 -0.15
CA SER A 133 -5.76 2.58 1.24
C SER A 133 -6.13 1.31 1.99
N ASP A 134 -5.69 1.19 3.25
CA ASP A 134 -6.15 0.13 4.16
C ASP A 134 -7.37 0.56 4.98
N ILE A 135 -7.92 1.74 4.69
CA ILE A 135 -9.17 2.18 5.31
C ILE A 135 -10.29 1.27 4.82
N VAL A 136 -10.84 0.50 5.75
CA VAL A 136 -12.01 -0.34 5.53
C VAL A 136 -13.25 0.54 5.39
N LYS A 137 -13.99 0.35 4.29
CA LYS A 137 -15.25 1.00 3.98
C LYS A 137 -16.26 -0.05 3.54
N LEU A 138 -17.15 -0.42 4.44
CA LEU A 138 -18.24 -1.36 4.16
C LEU A 138 -19.55 -0.60 4.12
N PHE A 139 -20.42 -0.98 3.19
CA PHE A 139 -21.76 -0.42 3.07
C PHE A 139 -22.75 -1.56 2.96
N ILE A 140 -23.89 -1.43 3.64
CA ILE A 140 -25.08 -2.14 3.20
C ILE A 140 -25.52 -1.42 1.92
N ASN A 141 -25.34 -2.11 0.80
CA ASN A 141 -25.45 -1.55 -0.55
C ASN A 141 -26.87 -1.62 -1.06
N GLU A 142 -27.55 -2.75 -0.83
CA GLU A 142 -28.91 -2.98 -1.30
C GLU A 142 -29.62 -3.98 -0.39
N VAL A 143 -30.93 -3.80 -0.22
CA VAL A 143 -31.81 -4.70 0.52
C VAL A 143 -33.03 -5.06 -0.32
N PHE A 144 -33.42 -6.33 -0.24
CA PHE A 144 -34.61 -6.87 -0.88
C PHE A 144 -35.41 -7.64 0.17
N ALA A 145 -36.68 -7.24 0.33
CA ALA A 145 -37.56 -7.66 1.42
C ALA A 145 -38.91 -8.24 0.93
N ASP A 146 -39.01 -8.57 -0.36
CA ASP A 146 -40.20 -9.18 -0.98
C ASP A 146 -39.81 -10.55 -1.55
N GLY A 147 -39.10 -11.36 -0.76
CA GLY A 147 -38.70 -12.71 -1.11
C GLY A 147 -39.76 -13.79 -0.88
N THR A 148 -39.40 -15.01 -1.24
CA THR A 148 -40.07 -16.25 -0.82
C THR A 148 -39.32 -16.85 0.35
N LYS A 149 -40.03 -17.50 1.28
CA LYS A 149 -39.41 -18.08 2.49
C LYS A 149 -38.74 -19.43 2.22
N ASP A 150 -38.10 -19.56 1.07
CA ASP A 150 -37.51 -20.78 0.54
C ASP A 150 -36.28 -20.47 -0.33
N ALA A 151 -35.63 -21.52 -0.85
CA ALA A 151 -34.44 -21.41 -1.67
C ALA A 151 -34.63 -20.66 -3.00
N THR A 152 -35.87 -20.44 -3.43
CA THR A 152 -36.15 -19.94 -4.77
C THR A 152 -35.76 -18.47 -4.89
N ASN A 153 -36.18 -17.63 -3.95
CA ASN A 153 -35.90 -16.20 -3.98
C ASN A 153 -36.06 -15.54 -2.58
N PRO A 154 -35.22 -15.89 -1.59
CA PRO A 154 -35.35 -15.34 -0.25
C PRO A 154 -35.04 -13.85 -0.17
N ASP A 155 -35.50 -13.20 0.90
CA ASP A 155 -35.01 -11.89 1.29
C ASP A 155 -33.48 -11.90 1.37
N TRP A 156 -32.86 -10.82 0.93
CA TRP A 156 -31.41 -10.71 0.92
C TRP A 156 -30.94 -9.28 1.16
N VAL A 157 -29.70 -9.20 1.61
CA VAL A 157 -28.99 -7.96 1.84
C VAL A 157 -27.62 -8.09 1.18
N GLU A 158 -27.23 -7.04 0.48
CA GLU A 158 -25.93 -6.94 -0.15
C GLU A 158 -25.03 -5.99 0.64
N ILE A 159 -23.80 -6.43 0.86
CA ILE A 159 -22.74 -5.64 1.46
C ILE A 159 -21.71 -5.35 0.36
N TYR A 160 -21.41 -4.07 0.17
CA TYR A 160 -20.37 -3.62 -0.76
C TYR A 160 -19.12 -3.19 0.01
N ASN A 161 -17.96 -3.58 -0.50
CA ASN A 161 -16.65 -3.18 0.00
C ASN A 161 -16.04 -2.09 -0.89
N ASP A 162 -16.14 -0.82 -0.48
CA ASP A 162 -15.52 0.30 -1.19
C ASP A 162 -14.02 0.50 -0.82
N SER A 163 -13.43 -0.41 -0.05
CA SER A 163 -11.99 -0.36 0.25
C SER A 163 -11.17 -0.77 -0.97
N ASP A 164 -9.87 -0.44 -0.97
CA ASP A 164 -8.91 -0.91 -1.99
C ASP A 164 -8.25 -2.25 -1.59
N ILE A 165 -8.76 -2.86 -0.52
CA ILE A 165 -8.31 -4.13 0.03
C ILE A 165 -9.49 -5.08 0.23
N PRO A 166 -9.28 -6.41 0.13
CA PRO A 166 -10.28 -7.35 0.58
C PRO A 166 -10.54 -7.18 2.09
N VAL A 167 -11.79 -7.36 2.51
CA VAL A 167 -12.21 -7.22 3.90
C VAL A 167 -12.76 -8.54 4.39
N ASP A 168 -12.12 -9.10 5.41
CA ASP A 168 -12.63 -10.27 6.13
C ASP A 168 -13.68 -9.82 7.15
N ILE A 169 -14.91 -10.29 6.96
CA ILE A 169 -16.05 -10.04 7.85
C ILE A 169 -16.43 -11.29 8.67
N SER A 170 -15.54 -12.27 8.75
CA SER A 170 -15.69 -13.41 9.67
C SER A 170 -15.92 -12.93 11.10
N GLY A 171 -16.92 -13.51 11.78
CA GLY A 171 -17.24 -13.13 13.15
C GLY A 171 -17.99 -11.81 13.30
N TYR A 172 -18.28 -11.09 12.20
CA TYR A 172 -19.12 -9.90 12.26
C TYR A 172 -20.55 -10.31 12.58
N SER A 173 -21.26 -9.47 13.33
CA SER A 173 -22.67 -9.64 13.64
C SER A 173 -23.54 -8.94 12.59
N PHE A 174 -24.57 -9.64 12.13
CA PHE A 174 -25.50 -9.20 11.10
C PHE A 174 -26.95 -9.37 11.60
N TYR A 175 -27.74 -8.30 11.57
CA TYR A 175 -29.05 -8.28 12.23
C TYR A 175 -29.97 -7.16 11.74
N ASP A 176 -31.28 -7.31 12.01
CA ASP A 176 -32.33 -6.32 11.72
C ASP A 176 -32.64 -5.40 12.93
N GLU A 177 -33.58 -4.47 12.76
CA GLU A 177 -34.02 -3.55 13.82
C GLU A 177 -34.64 -4.30 15.01
N GLY A 178 -35.38 -5.38 14.74
CA GLY A 178 -36.04 -6.20 15.76
C GLY A 178 -35.06 -6.95 16.67
N ILE A 179 -33.91 -7.38 16.15
CA ILE A 179 -32.82 -7.96 16.95
C ILE A 179 -32.04 -6.86 17.66
N LYS A 180 -31.76 -5.73 17.02
CA LYS A 180 -31.01 -4.61 17.62
C LYS A 180 -31.63 -4.11 18.91
N THR A 181 -32.96 -3.95 18.91
CA THR A 181 -33.74 -3.41 20.03
C THR A 181 -34.31 -4.50 20.94
N GLY A 182 -34.20 -5.77 20.54
CA GLY A 182 -34.75 -6.92 21.24
C GLY A 182 -33.73 -7.74 22.03
N ALA A 183 -34.20 -8.83 22.64
CA ALA A 183 -33.37 -9.78 23.39
C ALA A 183 -32.86 -10.96 22.54
N LYS A 184 -33.11 -10.94 21.23
CA LYS A 184 -32.71 -12.02 20.31
C LYS A 184 -31.20 -11.99 20.06
N PRO A 185 -30.54 -13.15 19.90
CA PRO A 185 -29.13 -13.19 19.53
C PRO A 185 -28.93 -12.64 18.11
N LYS A 186 -27.80 -11.97 17.88
CA LYS A 186 -27.36 -11.53 16.55
C LYS A 186 -26.83 -12.73 15.75
N ARG A 187 -27.04 -12.75 14.41
CA ARG A 187 -26.36 -13.73 13.54
C ARG A 187 -24.89 -13.35 13.46
N VAL A 188 -24.00 -14.33 13.60
CA VAL A 188 -22.56 -14.16 13.38
C VAL A 188 -22.18 -14.76 12.04
N LEU A 189 -21.45 -14.01 11.20
CA LEU A 189 -21.01 -14.46 9.88
C LEU A 189 -19.89 -15.51 10.01
N ASN A 190 -19.96 -16.54 9.16
CA ASN A 190 -19.07 -17.70 9.23
C ASN A 190 -17.61 -17.32 8.90
N ALA A 191 -16.66 -18.14 9.39
CA ALA A 191 -15.25 -17.98 9.07
C ALA A 191 -14.99 -18.09 7.56
N GLY A 192 -14.05 -17.28 7.06
CA GLY A 192 -13.68 -17.21 5.65
C GLY A 192 -14.61 -16.32 4.81
N THR A 193 -15.51 -15.54 5.42
CA THR A 193 -16.37 -14.60 4.70
C THR A 193 -15.55 -13.36 4.33
N ILE A 194 -14.96 -13.36 3.14
CA ILE A 194 -14.10 -12.28 2.64
C ILE A 194 -14.80 -11.58 1.47
N ILE A 195 -14.99 -10.27 1.58
CA ILE A 195 -15.45 -9.45 0.46
C ILE A 195 -14.22 -8.92 -0.29
N PRO A 196 -14.06 -9.23 -1.59
CA PRO A 196 -12.98 -8.65 -2.41
C PRO A 196 -13.00 -7.11 -2.40
N SER A 197 -11.86 -6.48 -2.68
CA SER A 197 -11.80 -5.04 -2.93
C SER A 197 -12.78 -4.66 -4.04
N LYS A 198 -13.61 -3.63 -3.83
CA LYS A 198 -14.68 -3.23 -4.76
C LYS A 198 -15.68 -4.35 -5.08
N GLY A 199 -15.75 -5.37 -4.21
CA GLY A 199 -16.60 -6.53 -4.36
C GLY A 199 -17.90 -6.44 -3.55
N PHE A 200 -18.80 -7.37 -3.82
CA PHE A 200 -20.10 -7.50 -3.19
C PHE A 200 -20.21 -8.84 -2.47
N HIS A 201 -20.96 -8.85 -1.37
CA HIS A 201 -21.31 -10.05 -0.63
C HIS A 201 -22.80 -10.05 -0.34
N VAL A 202 -23.50 -11.11 -0.75
CA VAL A 202 -24.95 -11.22 -0.58
C VAL A 202 -25.24 -12.22 0.52
N GLU A 203 -26.04 -11.81 1.51
CA GLU A 203 -26.55 -12.69 2.56
C GLU A 203 -28.07 -12.76 2.49
N SER A 204 -28.60 -13.98 2.39
CA SER A 204 -30.03 -14.23 2.58
C SER A 204 -30.39 -14.07 4.07
N THR A 205 -31.52 -13.46 4.39
CA THR A 205 -31.90 -13.16 5.78
C THR A 205 -32.81 -14.23 6.40
N GLU A 206 -33.84 -14.67 5.67
CA GLU A 206 -34.86 -15.57 6.21
C GLU A 206 -34.67 -17.06 5.84
N TYR A 207 -33.92 -17.35 4.79
CA TYR A 207 -33.60 -18.73 4.38
C TYR A 207 -32.11 -18.83 4.07
N THR A 208 -31.39 -19.56 4.92
CA THR A 208 -29.93 -19.63 4.87
C THR A 208 -29.36 -20.99 4.47
N GLU A 209 -30.21 -21.94 4.06
CA GLU A 209 -29.80 -23.33 3.76
C GLU A 209 -29.05 -24.01 4.92
N GLY A 210 -29.38 -23.65 6.16
CA GLY A 210 -28.68 -24.15 7.34
C GLY A 210 -27.27 -23.58 7.54
N LYS A 211 -26.85 -22.60 6.74
CA LYS A 211 -25.59 -21.86 6.92
C LYS A 211 -25.54 -21.15 8.27
N TYR A 212 -26.69 -20.73 8.79
CA TYR A 212 -26.82 -20.04 10.07
C TYR A 212 -27.99 -20.59 10.90
N THR A 213 -27.84 -20.57 12.22
CA THR A 213 -28.91 -20.94 13.16
C THR A 213 -29.86 -19.79 13.47
N ILE A 214 -29.44 -18.55 13.22
CA ILE A 214 -30.22 -17.33 13.45
C ILE A 214 -30.72 -16.79 12.12
N GLU A 215 -32.03 -16.78 11.94
CA GLU A 215 -32.74 -16.28 10.76
C GLU A 215 -33.69 -15.13 11.15
N PHE A 216 -33.86 -14.18 10.25
CA PHE A 216 -34.75 -13.02 10.42
C PHE A 216 -35.33 -12.61 9.07
N GLY A 217 -36.58 -12.16 9.05
CA GLY A 217 -37.21 -11.64 7.83
C GLY A 217 -37.09 -10.13 7.75
N LEU A 218 -37.18 -9.57 6.55
CA LEU A 218 -37.29 -8.13 6.37
C LEU A 218 -38.74 -7.77 6.01
N SER A 219 -39.22 -6.62 6.47
CA SER A 219 -40.56 -6.18 6.12
C SER A 219 -40.59 -5.38 4.82
N THR A 220 -41.51 -5.72 3.90
CA THR A 220 -41.82 -4.86 2.74
C THR A 220 -42.36 -3.48 3.12
N SER A 221 -42.81 -3.26 4.37
CA SER A 221 -43.29 -1.96 4.84
C SER A 221 -42.24 -1.14 5.59
N GLY A 222 -41.00 -1.62 5.65
CA GLY A 222 -39.87 -0.91 6.24
C GLY A 222 -39.21 -1.65 7.40
N ASP A 223 -37.88 -1.57 7.44
CA ASP A 223 -37.00 -2.17 8.46
C ASP A 223 -35.66 -1.39 8.51
N ALA A 224 -34.70 -1.87 9.29
CA ALA A 224 -33.31 -1.46 9.19
C ALA A 224 -32.38 -2.66 9.36
N VAL A 225 -31.23 -2.63 8.68
CA VAL A 225 -30.21 -3.69 8.77
C VAL A 225 -28.90 -3.12 9.26
N TYR A 226 -28.16 -3.94 10.01
CA TYR A 226 -26.91 -3.57 10.66
C TYR A 226 -25.84 -4.62 10.43
N LEU A 227 -24.63 -4.13 10.17
CA LEU A 227 -23.41 -4.92 10.19
C LEU A 227 -22.50 -4.35 11.29
N GLU A 228 -22.14 -5.21 12.24
CA GLU A 228 -21.34 -4.87 13.41
C GLU A 228 -20.07 -5.72 13.43
N ASN A 229 -18.91 -5.09 13.62
CA ASN A 229 -17.65 -5.82 13.67
C ASN A 229 -17.52 -6.66 14.95
N ALA A 230 -16.49 -7.51 15.01
CA ALA A 230 -16.23 -8.37 16.17
C ALA A 230 -15.98 -7.62 17.49
N SER A 231 -15.70 -6.31 17.43
CA SER A 231 -15.53 -5.43 18.60
C SER A 231 -16.83 -4.77 19.05
N GLY A 232 -17.98 -5.07 18.41
CA GLY A 232 -19.28 -4.51 18.75
C GLY A 232 -19.56 -3.13 18.15
N VAL A 233 -18.77 -2.68 17.18
CA VAL A 233 -18.97 -1.39 16.49
C VAL A 233 -19.78 -1.59 15.21
N VAL A 234 -20.89 -0.87 15.06
CA VAL A 234 -21.67 -0.85 13.81
C VAL A 234 -20.83 -0.19 12.71
N VAL A 235 -20.45 -0.96 11.69
CA VAL A 235 -19.61 -0.51 10.57
C VAL A 235 -20.42 -0.19 9.31
N ALA A 236 -21.63 -0.73 9.19
CA ALA A 236 -22.54 -0.39 8.11
C ALA A 236 -24.01 -0.53 8.56
N THR A 237 -24.87 0.30 7.99
CA THR A 237 -26.32 0.25 8.22
C THR A 237 -27.07 0.73 6.99
N LEU A 238 -28.31 0.26 6.85
CA LEU A 238 -29.29 0.83 5.93
C LEU A 238 -30.66 0.82 6.62
N ASP A 239 -31.23 2.01 6.78
CA ASP A 239 -32.58 2.25 7.29
C ASP A 239 -33.52 2.47 6.11
N PHE A 240 -34.63 1.74 6.10
CA PHE A 240 -35.71 1.88 5.14
C PHE A 240 -37.08 1.80 5.82
N LEU A 241 -37.18 2.25 7.09
CA LEU A 241 -38.36 2.13 7.95
C LEU A 241 -39.66 2.72 7.37
N THR A 242 -39.55 3.61 6.38
CA THR A 242 -40.70 4.26 5.71
C THR A 242 -40.83 3.90 4.23
N ILE A 243 -40.00 2.99 3.72
CA ILE A 243 -39.94 2.64 2.30
C ILE A 243 -40.75 1.37 2.06
N ASN A 244 -41.68 1.45 1.09
CA ASN A 244 -42.45 0.27 0.65
C ASN A 244 -41.71 -0.46 -0.48
N LEU A 245 -41.36 -1.73 -0.23
CA LEU A 245 -40.67 -2.62 -1.17
C LEU A 245 -41.57 -3.68 -1.81
N SER A 246 -42.89 -3.57 -1.66
CA SER A 246 -43.84 -4.48 -2.30
C SER A 246 -43.73 -4.41 -3.84
N GLY A 247 -43.91 -5.55 -4.48
CA GLY A 247 -43.82 -5.68 -5.94
C GLY A 247 -42.40 -6.00 -6.42
N LYS A 248 -41.64 -6.79 -5.65
CA LYS A 248 -40.29 -7.25 -5.96
C LYS A 248 -39.27 -6.11 -6.18
N LYS A 249 -39.43 -5.03 -5.41
CA LYS A 249 -38.48 -3.91 -5.41
C LYS A 249 -37.40 -4.14 -4.37
N SER A 250 -36.29 -3.44 -4.55
CA SER A 250 -35.22 -3.33 -3.56
C SER A 250 -34.92 -1.86 -3.28
N TYR A 251 -34.16 -1.61 -2.23
CA TYR A 251 -33.71 -0.28 -1.84
C TYR A 251 -32.21 -0.30 -1.60
N GLY A 252 -31.50 0.68 -2.12
CA GLY A 252 -30.03 0.64 -2.05
C GLY A 252 -29.37 1.89 -2.56
N ARG A 253 -28.03 1.85 -2.54
CA ARG A 253 -27.15 2.97 -2.83
C ARG A 253 -26.94 3.09 -4.34
N LYS A 254 -27.05 4.29 -4.89
CA LYS A 254 -26.71 4.56 -6.29
C LYS A 254 -25.99 5.90 -6.43
N PRO A 255 -24.68 5.93 -6.76
CA PRO A 255 -23.74 4.81 -6.95
C PRO A 255 -23.53 3.88 -5.75
N ASP A 256 -22.89 2.73 -5.97
CA ASP A 256 -22.47 1.80 -4.91
C ASP A 256 -21.70 2.52 -3.80
N GLY A 257 -22.02 2.22 -2.54
CA GLY A 257 -21.37 2.86 -1.38
C GLY A 257 -21.61 4.37 -1.23
N SER A 258 -22.45 4.98 -2.07
CA SER A 258 -22.78 6.40 -1.94
C SER A 258 -23.81 6.68 -0.84
N THR A 259 -23.98 7.96 -0.50
CA THR A 259 -25.05 8.42 0.41
C THR A 259 -26.42 8.54 -0.27
N THR A 260 -26.47 8.46 -1.60
CA THR A 260 -27.71 8.54 -2.38
C THR A 260 -28.39 7.18 -2.37
N LEU A 261 -29.69 7.17 -2.07
CA LEU A 261 -30.49 5.95 -1.97
C LEU A 261 -31.67 6.01 -2.93
N GLU A 262 -31.94 4.89 -3.59
CA GLU A 262 -33.02 4.76 -4.57
C GLU A 262 -33.79 3.45 -4.37
N VAL A 263 -35.06 3.46 -4.80
CA VAL A 263 -35.86 2.25 -4.93
C VAL A 263 -35.63 1.69 -6.33
N PHE A 264 -35.12 0.47 -6.43
CA PHE A 264 -34.91 -0.20 -7.70
C PHE A 264 -36.13 -1.06 -8.04
N THR A 265 -36.63 -0.88 -9.27
CA THR A 265 -37.65 -1.79 -9.83
C THR A 265 -37.04 -3.07 -10.39
N ASN A 266 -35.73 -3.08 -10.62
CA ASN A 266 -34.93 -4.24 -11.01
C ASN A 266 -33.78 -4.36 -10.02
N PRO A 267 -33.89 -5.25 -9.01
CA PRO A 267 -32.83 -5.43 -8.02
C PRO A 267 -31.50 -5.89 -8.63
N THR A 268 -30.39 -5.47 -8.03
CA THR A 268 -29.02 -5.61 -8.56
C THR A 268 -28.16 -6.64 -7.81
N LYS A 269 -28.81 -7.67 -7.24
CA LYS A 269 -28.21 -8.75 -6.43
C LYS A 269 -26.85 -9.25 -6.96
N GLY A 270 -25.79 -9.02 -6.19
CA GLY A 270 -24.42 -9.47 -6.45
C GLY A 270 -23.67 -8.65 -7.50
N THR A 271 -24.21 -7.50 -7.91
CA THR A 271 -23.68 -6.68 -9.02
C THR A 271 -23.74 -5.19 -8.67
N SER A 272 -23.08 -4.36 -9.47
CA SER A 272 -23.01 -2.91 -9.25
C SER A 272 -24.37 -2.22 -9.49
N ASN A 273 -24.70 -1.23 -8.65
CA ASN A 273 -25.91 -0.41 -8.75
C ASN A 273 -25.77 0.77 -9.73
N ASN A 274 -24.64 0.89 -10.43
CA ASN A 274 -24.33 2.01 -11.32
C ASN A 274 -25.04 1.94 -12.67
#